data_AF-A0A2A9FIN9-F1
#
_entry.id   AF-A0A2A9FIN9-F1
#
_cell.length_a   1.000
_cell.length_b   1.000
_cell.length_c   1.000
_cell.angle_alpha   90.00
_cell.angle_beta   90.00
_cell.angle_gamma   90.00
#
_symmetry.space_group_name_H-M   'P 1'
#
loop_
_entity.id
_entity.type
_entity.pdbx_description
1 polymer ?
#
loop_
_entity_poly.entity_id
_entity_poly.type
_entity_poly.pdbx_seq_one_letter_code
_entity_poly.pdbx_strand_id
1 'polypeptide(L)'
;MTIYRRWGDLRELLSDVAVQRLRPEAPPADLGGLSADLQAWAEQFLDEMSSPPGRAYIRDALLGDQDNAGQCSAYAAGQIEVITTRAAARGERAPEVETVLDRVVAPMMYRILFRPGPFPPGYARELVAGLFSRRPGAVRVRAAGCVRAGSVPLSPSPVAEVLWSC
;
A
#
# COMPACT_ATOMS: atom_id res chain seq x y z
N MET A 1 -9.49 37.25 -14.10
CA MET A 1 -9.45 36.02 -13.27
C MET A 1 -10.35 34.99 -13.93
N THR A 2 -9.77 34.21 -14.83
CA THR A 2 -10.44 33.12 -15.55
C THR A 2 -9.65 31.85 -15.30
N ILE A 3 -10.18 31.08 -14.35
CA ILE A 3 -9.88 29.67 -14.14
C ILE A 3 -10.50 28.94 -15.33
N TYR A 4 -9.70 28.22 -16.14
CA TYR A 4 -9.99 26.90 -16.75
C TYR A 4 -8.96 26.50 -17.83
N ARG A 5 -8.74 25.19 -17.98
CA ARG A 5 -8.19 24.45 -19.15
C ARG A 5 -6.67 24.38 -19.39
N ARG A 6 -5.91 23.69 -18.51
CA ARG A 6 -4.70 23.00 -19.02
C ARG A 6 -4.21 21.76 -18.27
N TRP A 7 -5.01 21.19 -17.38
CA TRP A 7 -4.67 19.92 -16.70
C TRP A 7 -5.07 18.67 -17.51
N GLY A 8 -5.41 18.84 -18.80
CA GLY A 8 -5.70 17.75 -19.73
C GLY A 8 -4.47 17.18 -20.44
N ASP A 9 -3.33 17.86 -20.36
CA ASP A 9 -2.08 17.52 -21.09
C ASP A 9 -0.94 17.10 -20.13
N LEU A 10 -1.17 17.24 -18.81
CA LEU A 10 -0.21 16.85 -17.76
C LEU A 10 -0.39 15.40 -17.30
N ARG A 11 -1.41 14.70 -17.81
CA ARG A 11 -1.62 13.27 -17.48
C ARG A 11 -0.59 12.35 -18.14
N GLU A 12 0.06 12.79 -19.22
CA GLU A 12 1.12 12.01 -19.88
C GLU A 12 2.51 12.24 -19.28
N LEU A 13 2.75 13.36 -18.59
CA LEU A 13 4.05 13.66 -17.94
C LEU A 13 4.07 13.40 -16.43
N LEU A 14 2.93 13.07 -15.81
CA LEU A 14 2.86 12.66 -14.40
C LEU A 14 3.07 11.16 -14.20
N SER A 15 3.12 10.36 -15.26
CA SER A 15 3.49 8.95 -15.16
C SER A 15 4.95 8.78 -14.73
N ASP A 16 5.86 9.61 -15.24
CA ASP A 16 7.30 9.50 -14.91
C ASP A 16 7.73 10.32 -13.68
N VAL A 17 6.95 11.33 -13.28
CA VAL A 17 7.23 12.15 -12.08
C VAL A 17 6.61 11.54 -10.81
N ALA A 18 5.52 10.78 -10.93
CA ALA A 18 4.97 10.02 -9.80
C ALA A 18 5.93 8.91 -9.32
N VAL A 19 6.76 8.38 -10.22
CA VAL A 19 7.75 7.32 -9.91
C VAL A 19 8.95 7.84 -9.10
N GLN A 20 9.29 9.13 -9.19
CA GLN A 20 10.48 9.69 -8.52
C GLN A 20 10.24 10.28 -7.13
N ARG A 21 8.99 10.47 -6.68
CA ARG A 21 8.70 11.10 -5.38
C ARG A 21 8.47 10.14 -4.20
N LEU A 22 8.51 8.83 -4.45
CA LEU A 22 8.34 7.78 -3.44
C LEU A 22 9.61 6.99 -3.19
N ARG A 23 10.78 7.49 -3.61
CA ARG A 23 12.02 6.98 -3.05
C ARG A 23 12.17 7.60 -1.66
N PRO A 24 12.27 6.78 -0.59
CA PRO A 24 12.59 7.33 0.71
C PRO A 24 13.96 8.01 0.59
N GLU A 25 14.06 9.27 1.01
CA GLU A 25 15.34 10.01 1.08
C GLU A 25 16.36 9.29 1.97
N ALA A 26 15.90 8.41 2.88
CA ALA A 26 16.76 7.62 3.76
C ALA A 26 16.16 6.22 4.05
N PRO A 27 17.00 5.18 4.19
CA PRO A 27 16.55 3.86 4.66
C PRO A 27 15.98 3.94 6.09
N PRO A 28 15.20 2.94 6.53
CA PRO A 28 14.69 2.90 7.90
C PRO A 28 15.82 2.99 8.92
N ALA A 29 15.57 3.76 9.99
CA ALA A 29 16.52 3.96 11.07
C ALA A 29 17.05 2.63 11.63
N ASP A 30 18.30 2.62 12.05
CA ASP A 30 18.92 1.51 12.79
C ASP A 30 19.14 1.91 14.23
N LEU A 31 18.21 1.50 15.09
CA LEU A 31 18.22 1.75 16.52
C LEU A 31 18.78 0.54 17.29
N GLY A 32 19.30 -0.47 16.58
CA GLY A 32 19.99 -1.61 17.16
C GLY A 32 19.09 -2.71 17.72
N GLY A 33 17.77 -2.65 17.48
CA GLY A 33 16.84 -3.69 17.91
C GLY A 33 15.54 -3.66 17.12
N LEU A 34 15.05 -4.83 16.74
CA LEU A 34 13.89 -4.99 15.85
C LEU A 34 12.64 -4.25 16.34
N SER A 35 12.35 -4.32 17.64
CA SER A 35 11.17 -3.64 18.19
C SER A 35 11.30 -2.12 18.11
N ALA A 36 12.49 -1.57 18.32
CA ALA A 36 12.71 -0.13 18.23
C ALA A 36 12.68 0.33 16.77
N ASP A 37 13.33 -0.42 15.88
CA ASP A 37 13.36 -0.17 14.44
C ASP A 37 11.93 -0.14 13.85
N LEU A 38 11.11 -1.15 14.15
CA LEU A 38 9.72 -1.22 13.69
C LEU A 38 8.83 -0.14 14.31
N GLN A 39 9.04 0.24 15.57
CA GLN A 39 8.26 1.31 16.21
C GLN A 39 8.55 2.66 15.54
N ALA A 40 9.82 3.01 15.37
CA ALA A 40 10.23 4.26 14.74
C ALA A 40 9.71 4.35 13.30
N TRP A 41 9.87 3.26 12.54
CA TRP A 41 9.35 3.17 11.18
C TRP A 41 7.82 3.30 11.14
N ALA A 42 7.09 2.60 12.00
CA ALA A 42 5.62 2.61 12.00
C ALA A 42 5.05 3.99 12.38
N GLU A 43 5.72 4.73 13.26
CA GLU A 43 5.36 6.11 13.60
C GLU A 43 5.57 7.05 12.42
N GLN A 44 6.74 6.98 11.79
CA GLN A 44 7.05 7.79 10.61
C GLN A 44 6.07 7.48 9.47
N PHE A 45 5.82 6.20 9.20
CA PHE A 45 4.88 5.76 8.17
C PHE A 45 3.46 6.29 8.45
N LEU A 46 3.00 6.23 9.70
CA LEU A 46 1.68 6.73 10.07
C LEU A 46 1.58 8.26 9.90
N ASP A 47 2.60 9.01 10.32
CA ASP A 47 2.66 10.46 10.17
C ASP A 47 2.62 10.86 8.68
N GLU A 48 3.48 10.22 7.88
CA GLU A 48 3.58 10.45 6.44
C GLU A 48 2.26 10.12 5.73
N MET A 49 1.70 8.93 5.95
CA MET A 49 0.49 8.47 5.25
C MET A 49 -0.78 9.16 5.73
N SER A 50 -0.80 9.62 6.99
CA SER A 50 -1.93 10.40 7.51
C SER A 50 -1.87 11.88 7.11
N SER A 51 -0.75 12.38 6.60
CA SER A 51 -0.61 13.77 6.14
C SER A 51 -1.51 14.09 4.92
N PRO A 52 -1.79 15.38 4.62
CA PRO A 52 -2.50 15.75 3.40
C PRO A 52 -1.92 15.14 2.10
N PRO A 53 -0.59 15.20 1.82
CA PRO A 53 -0.02 14.56 0.64
C PRO A 53 -0.08 13.03 0.70
N GLY A 54 0.14 12.41 1.87
CA GLY A 54 0.00 10.96 2.04
C GLY A 54 -1.41 10.47 1.72
N ARG A 55 -2.45 11.16 2.22
CA ARG A 55 -3.84 10.83 1.89
C ARG A 55 -4.18 11.05 0.42
N ALA A 56 -3.58 12.04 -0.23
CA ALA A 56 -3.75 12.23 -1.68
C ALA A 56 -3.14 11.05 -2.45
N TYR A 57 -1.92 10.66 -2.09
CA TYR A 57 -1.24 9.50 -2.66
C TYR A 57 -2.06 8.21 -2.51
N ILE A 58 -2.60 7.92 -1.32
CA ILE A 58 -3.41 6.71 -1.11
C ILE A 58 -4.67 6.73 -1.97
N ARG A 59 -5.33 7.89 -2.12
CA ARG A 59 -6.50 8.00 -3.01
C ARG A 59 -6.11 7.76 -4.46
N ASP A 60 -4.98 8.29 -4.91
CA ASP A 60 -4.48 8.06 -6.27
C ASP A 60 -4.12 6.59 -6.50
N ALA A 61 -3.57 5.91 -5.49
CA ALA A 61 -3.30 4.48 -5.53
C ALA A 61 -4.60 3.64 -5.60
N LEU A 62 -5.68 4.08 -4.94
CA LEU A 62 -6.99 3.41 -4.97
C LEU A 62 -7.80 3.69 -6.23
N LEU A 63 -7.65 4.87 -6.82
CA LEU A 63 -8.34 5.29 -8.04
C LEU A 63 -7.57 4.93 -9.32
N GLY A 64 -6.29 4.60 -9.19
CA GLY A 64 -5.44 4.12 -10.28
C GLY A 64 -5.69 2.66 -10.64
N ASP A 65 -4.90 2.16 -11.59
CA ASP A 65 -4.89 0.73 -11.93
C ASP A 65 -4.21 -0.09 -10.81
N GLN A 66 -4.34 -1.43 -10.88
CA GLN A 66 -3.74 -2.37 -9.93
C GLN A 66 -2.24 -2.13 -9.71
N ASP A 67 -1.55 -1.60 -10.72
CA ASP A 67 -0.14 -1.24 -10.65
C ASP A 67 0.15 -0.20 -9.55
N ASN A 68 -0.69 0.83 -9.37
CA ASN A 68 -0.45 1.88 -8.38
C ASN A 68 -0.68 1.40 -6.94
N ALA A 69 -1.72 0.58 -6.72
CA ALA A 69 -1.95 -0.07 -5.44
C ALA A 69 -0.81 -1.06 -5.10
N GLY A 70 -0.31 -1.78 -6.12
CA GLY A 70 0.86 -2.65 -6.02
C GLY A 70 2.12 -1.90 -5.60
N GLN A 71 2.38 -0.71 -6.15
CA GLN A 71 3.52 0.12 -5.78
C GLN A 71 3.46 0.58 -4.31
N CYS A 72 2.29 1.01 -3.83
CA CYS A 72 2.13 1.39 -2.42
C CYS A 72 2.41 0.23 -1.47
N SER A 73 1.96 -0.97 -1.81
CA SER A 73 2.24 -2.17 -1.03
C SER A 73 3.71 -2.56 -1.09
N ALA A 74 4.32 -2.53 -2.28
CA ALA A 74 5.72 -2.87 -2.50
C ALA A 74 6.67 -1.92 -1.76
N TYR A 75 6.33 -0.63 -1.69
CA TYR A 75 7.08 0.35 -0.91
C TYR A 75 7.14 -0.03 0.58
N ALA A 76 5.98 -0.29 1.21
CA ALA A 76 5.93 -0.66 2.62
C ALA A 76 6.65 -1.99 2.86
N ALA A 77 6.43 -2.99 2.00
CA ALA A 77 7.07 -4.29 2.08
C ALA A 77 8.60 -4.18 2.02
N GLY A 78 9.14 -3.38 1.10
CA GLY A 78 10.59 -3.21 0.96
C GLY A 78 11.25 -2.54 2.17
N GLN A 79 10.58 -1.56 2.80
CA GLN A 79 11.10 -0.96 4.04
C GLN A 79 11.08 -1.94 5.21
N ILE A 80 10.01 -2.73 5.35
CA ILE A 80 9.92 -3.77 6.38
C ILE A 80 10.99 -4.84 6.14
N GLU A 81 11.21 -5.26 4.90
CA GLU A 81 12.20 -6.27 4.53
C GLU A 81 13.62 -5.85 4.95
N VAL A 82 13.97 -4.57 4.77
CA VAL A 82 15.25 -4.02 5.25
C VAL A 82 15.39 -4.18 6.78
N ILE A 83 14.34 -3.84 7.54
CA ILE A 83 14.34 -3.93 9.00
C ILE A 83 14.43 -5.39 9.45
N THR A 84 13.62 -6.28 8.88
CA THR A 84 13.60 -7.71 9.27
C THR A 84 14.88 -8.42 8.89
N THR A 85 15.47 -8.08 7.74
CA THR A 85 16.77 -8.63 7.30
C THR A 85 17.88 -8.23 8.27
N ARG A 86 17.90 -6.96 8.70
CA ARG A 86 18.87 -6.46 9.67
C ARG A 86 18.73 -7.15 11.03
N ALA A 87 17.50 -7.32 11.51
CA ALA A 87 17.21 -8.05 12.75
C ALA A 87 17.65 -9.53 12.67
N ALA A 88 17.40 -10.19 11.54
CA ALA A 88 17.86 -11.56 11.31
C ALA A 88 19.40 -11.66 11.35
N ALA A 89 20.11 -10.69 10.78
CA ALA A 89 21.57 -10.62 10.85
C ALA A 89 22.11 -10.46 12.29
N ARG A 90 21.32 -9.86 13.20
CA ARG A 90 21.62 -9.77 14.63
C ARG A 90 21.21 -11.01 15.43
N GLY A 91 20.59 -12.01 14.79
CA GLY A 91 20.07 -13.21 15.46
C GLY A 91 18.74 -12.98 16.20
N GLU A 92 18.05 -11.86 15.95
CA GLU A 92 16.72 -11.61 16.49
C GLU A 92 15.66 -12.42 15.72
N ARG A 93 14.61 -12.87 16.42
CA ARG A 93 13.47 -13.53 15.76
C ARG A 93 12.55 -12.49 15.13
N ALA A 94 12.72 -12.24 13.84
CA ALA A 94 11.87 -11.33 13.08
C ALA A 94 10.53 -11.97 12.65
N PRO A 95 9.42 -11.21 12.67
CA PRO A 95 8.18 -11.62 12.00
C PRO A 95 8.37 -11.60 10.47
N GLU A 96 7.53 -12.37 9.76
CA GLU A 96 7.46 -12.28 8.30
C GLU A 96 6.94 -10.90 7.87
N VAL A 97 7.43 -10.40 6.72
CA VAL A 97 7.02 -9.11 6.15
C VAL A 97 5.50 -8.99 6.05
N GLU A 98 4.83 -10.03 5.52
CA GLU A 98 3.37 -10.09 5.41
C GLU A 98 2.66 -9.99 6.77
N THR A 99 3.25 -10.56 7.84
CA THR A 99 2.69 -10.42 9.19
C THR A 99 2.72 -8.97 9.68
N VAL A 100 3.78 -8.23 9.34
CA VAL A 100 3.89 -6.80 9.68
C VAL A 100 2.91 -5.98 8.84
N LEU A 101 2.78 -6.27 7.54
CA LEU A 101 1.80 -5.63 6.66
C LEU A 101 0.37 -5.82 7.21
N ASP A 102 0.00 -7.05 7.54
CA ASP A 102 -1.35 -7.38 8.00
C ASP A 102 -1.68 -6.79 9.38
N ARG A 103 -0.72 -6.79 10.32
CA ARG A 103 -0.99 -6.40 11.71
C ARG A 103 -0.65 -4.95 12.03
N VAL A 104 0.14 -4.28 11.20
CA VAL A 104 0.55 -2.88 11.43
C VAL A 104 0.06 -1.97 10.30
N VAL A 105 0.40 -2.28 9.05
CA VAL A 105 0.08 -1.40 7.91
C VAL A 105 -1.42 -1.39 7.64
N ALA A 106 -2.05 -2.55 7.49
CA ALA A 106 -3.48 -2.65 7.20
C ALA A 106 -4.38 -1.90 8.21
N PRO A 107 -4.25 -2.04 9.54
CA PRO A 107 -5.06 -1.28 10.49
C PRO A 107 -4.78 0.24 10.49
N MET A 108 -3.56 0.67 10.16
CA MET A 108 -3.27 2.09 9.95
C MET A 108 -4.00 2.62 8.71
N MET A 109 -3.85 1.93 7.59
CA MET A 109 -4.48 2.28 6.31
C MET A 109 -6.00 2.33 6.43
N TYR A 110 -6.60 1.34 7.08
CA TYR A 110 -8.05 1.33 7.36
C TYR A 110 -8.48 2.60 8.10
N ARG A 111 -7.73 2.99 9.13
CA ARG A 111 -8.09 4.13 9.96
C ARG A 111 -7.88 5.47 9.24
N ILE A 112 -6.81 5.60 8.46
CA ILE A 112 -6.57 6.77 7.58
C ILE A 112 -7.72 6.95 6.58
N LEU A 113 -8.17 5.88 5.96
CA LEU A 113 -9.16 5.91 4.88
C LEU A 113 -10.59 6.05 5.37
N PHE A 114 -10.98 5.25 6.35
CA PHE A 114 -12.38 5.07 6.74
C PHE A 114 -12.76 5.78 8.04
N ARG A 115 -11.77 6.23 8.82
CA ARG A 115 -12.00 6.85 10.14
C ARG A 115 -11.12 8.10 10.31
N PRO A 116 -11.25 9.10 9.42
CA PRO A 116 -10.46 10.32 9.50
C PRO A 116 -10.68 11.03 10.84
N GLY A 117 -9.59 11.29 11.56
CA GLY A 117 -9.60 11.87 12.89
C GLY A 117 -8.25 11.69 13.57
N PRO A 118 -8.05 12.28 14.76
CA PRO A 118 -6.80 12.11 15.51
C PRO A 118 -6.59 10.63 15.87
N PHE A 119 -5.34 10.17 15.75
CA PHE A 119 -4.94 8.87 16.24
C PHE A 119 -4.75 8.91 17.77
N PRO A 120 -5.11 7.83 18.49
CA PRO A 120 -4.70 7.70 19.89
C PRO A 120 -3.18 7.84 20.02
N PRO A 121 -2.68 8.54 21.05
CA PRO A 121 -1.25 8.58 21.33
C PRO A 121 -0.68 7.16 21.43
N GLY A 122 0.41 6.89 20.72
CA GLY A 122 1.06 5.57 20.75
C GLY A 122 0.39 4.48 19.92
N TYR A 123 -0.64 4.78 19.11
CA TYR A 123 -1.33 3.79 18.26
C TYR A 123 -0.39 2.91 17.44
N ALA A 124 0.60 3.51 16.77
CA ALA A 124 1.61 2.76 16.01
C ALA A 124 2.45 1.83 16.90
N ARG A 125 2.87 2.30 18.08
CA ARG A 125 3.64 1.49 19.04
C ARG A 125 2.86 0.30 19.55
N GLU A 126 1.57 0.47 19.83
CA GLU A 126 0.71 -0.61 20.31
C GLU A 126 0.55 -1.74 19.28
N LEU A 127 0.35 -1.37 17.99
CA LEU A 127 0.30 -2.35 16.89
C LEU A 127 1.60 -3.14 16.79
N VAL A 128 2.76 -2.45 16.84
CA VAL A 128 4.08 -3.08 16.79
C VAL A 128 4.33 -3.95 18.03
N ALA A 129 4.00 -3.48 19.23
CA ALA A 129 4.10 -4.28 20.46
C ALA A 129 3.26 -5.57 20.38
N GLY A 130 2.10 -5.49 19.70
CA GLY A 130 1.24 -6.63 19.39
C GLY A 130 1.93 -7.74 18.60
N LEU A 131 2.93 -7.44 17.75
CA LEU A 131 3.70 -8.44 17.00
C LEU A 131 4.52 -9.36 17.90
N PHE A 132 5.05 -8.81 19.00
CA PHE A 132 5.92 -9.53 19.94
C PHE A 132 5.14 -10.20 21.07
N SER A 133 3.87 -9.79 21.26
CA SER A 133 2.97 -10.47 22.19
C SER A 133 2.53 -11.82 21.61
N ARG A 134 2.59 -12.88 22.42
CA ARG A 134 2.43 -14.29 22.02
C ARG A 134 0.96 -14.67 21.74
N ARG A 135 0.22 -13.86 20.96
CA ARG A 135 -1.13 -14.20 20.47
C ARG A 135 -1.09 -14.54 18.97
N PRO A 136 -1.50 -15.76 18.57
CA PRO A 136 -1.56 -16.14 17.17
C PRO A 136 -2.79 -15.52 16.50
N GLY A 137 -2.63 -14.35 15.89
CA GLY A 137 -3.56 -13.80 14.90
C GLY A 137 -3.06 -14.11 13.51
N ALA A 138 -3.27 -15.34 13.03
CA ALA A 138 -2.95 -15.69 11.65
C ALA A 138 -3.99 -15.05 10.73
N VAL A 139 -3.63 -13.93 10.10
CA VAL A 139 -4.32 -13.49 8.89
C VAL A 139 -3.70 -14.32 7.77
N ARG A 140 -4.44 -15.28 7.24
CA ARG A 140 -4.07 -15.95 5.99
C ARG A 140 -4.61 -15.10 4.86
N VAL A 141 -3.80 -14.19 4.33
CA VAL A 141 -4.06 -13.64 3.00
C VAL A 141 -3.78 -14.77 2.00
N ARG A 142 -4.84 -15.36 1.43
CA ARG A 142 -4.67 -16.21 0.24
C ARG A 142 -4.15 -15.28 -0.86
N ALA A 143 -3.00 -15.61 -1.43
CA ALA A 143 -2.56 -15.02 -2.69
C ALA A 143 -3.74 -15.01 -3.65
N ALA A 144 -4.09 -13.83 -4.16
CA ALA A 144 -5.04 -13.71 -5.26
C ALA A 144 -4.49 -14.58 -6.39
N GLY A 145 -5.11 -15.74 -6.58
CA GLY A 145 -4.71 -16.66 -7.63
C GLY A 145 -4.73 -15.92 -8.95
N CYS A 146 -3.63 -16.02 -9.70
CA CYS A 146 -3.56 -15.55 -11.07
C CYS A 146 -4.78 -16.12 -11.81
N VAL A 147 -5.75 -15.27 -12.12
CA VAL A 147 -6.84 -15.63 -13.02
C VAL A 147 -6.17 -15.89 -14.35
N ARG A 148 -5.99 -17.17 -14.69
CA ARG A 148 -5.68 -17.55 -16.06
C ARG A 148 -6.74 -16.87 -16.92
N ALA A 149 -6.31 -15.98 -17.81
CA ALA A 149 -7.13 -15.47 -18.88
C ALA A 149 -7.63 -16.69 -19.66
N GLY A 150 -8.84 -17.15 -19.33
CA GLY A 150 -9.58 -18.06 -20.16
C GLY A 150 -9.86 -17.30 -21.44
N SER A 151 -9.30 -17.77 -22.55
CA SER A 151 -9.66 -17.30 -23.88
C SER A 151 -11.17 -17.44 -24.04
N VAL A 152 -11.90 -16.32 -23.96
CA VAL A 152 -13.30 -16.28 -24.37
C VAL A 152 -13.29 -16.47 -25.88
N PRO A 153 -13.89 -17.55 -26.42
CA PRO A 153 -14.11 -17.62 -27.85
C PRO A 153 -15.15 -16.56 -28.20
N LEU A 154 -14.79 -15.64 -29.11
CA LEU A 154 -15.73 -14.73 -29.76
C LEU A 154 -16.80 -15.56 -30.45
N SER A 155 -17.96 -15.74 -29.83
CA SER A 155 -19.16 -16.19 -30.54
C SER A 155 -19.81 -14.96 -31.20
N PRO A 156 -20.26 -15.06 -32.46
CA PRO A 156 -20.99 -13.97 -33.09
C PRO A 156 -22.39 -13.88 -32.45
N SER A 157 -22.74 -12.72 -31.91
CA SER A 157 -24.11 -12.43 -31.47
C SER A 157 -24.96 -11.99 -32.68
N PRO A 158 -26.24 -12.40 -32.78
CA PRO A 158 -27.01 -12.38 -34.02
C PRO A 158 -27.81 -11.08 -34.25
N VAL A 159 -27.29 -9.92 -33.85
CA VAL A 159 -28.08 -8.67 -33.85
C VAL A 159 -27.82 -7.76 -35.07
N ALA A 160 -27.24 -8.31 -36.14
CA ALA A 160 -26.96 -7.55 -37.37
C ALA A 160 -27.99 -7.76 -38.51
N GLU A 161 -29.12 -8.43 -38.27
CA GLU A 161 -30.06 -8.78 -39.34
C GLU A 161 -31.53 -8.54 -38.97
N VAL A 162 -31.89 -7.30 -38.65
CA VAL A 162 -33.30 -6.86 -38.64
C VAL A 162 -33.40 -5.48 -39.27
N LEU A 163 -33.35 -5.42 -40.61
CA LEU A 163 -33.79 -4.24 -41.35
C LEU A 163 -34.52 -4.50 -42.66
N TRP A 164 -35.07 -5.69 -42.95
CA TRP A 164 -35.90 -5.86 -44.15
C TRP A 164 -37.03 -6.90 -43.98
N SER A 165 -38.25 -6.42 -43.73
CA SER A 165 -39.49 -7.07 -44.17
C SER A 165 -40.40 -6.01 -44.78
N CYS A 166 -40.63 -6.20 -46.09
CA CYS A 166 -41.65 -5.66 -47.01
C CYS A 166 -42.16 -4.22 -46.83
#